data_AF-A0A8H8U5G4-F1
#
_entry.id   AF-A0A8H8U5G4-F1
#
_cell.length_a   1.000
_cell.length_b   1.000
_cell.length_c   1.000
_cell.angle_alpha   90.00
_cell.angle_beta   90.00
_cell.angle_gamma   90.00
#
_symmetry.space_group_name_H-M   'P 1'
#
loop_
_entity.id
_entity.type
_entity.pdbx_description
1 polymer ?
#
loop_
_entity_poly.entity_id
_entity_poly.type
_entity_poly.pdbx_seq_one_letter_code
_entity_poly.pdbx_strand_id
1 'polypeptide(L)'
;MPTDRLLTTVLRAYQGAPDPEQINRIFSSTASLFTTLSNPLNITLLTSQLLISPAIWNQVDGLRTSLRLISVYNTAAITVHKNQIEGGNKSNKPFDAYQPRLGGGIACDEWATAVVKGLDDRSPRWEHALVLAGILLGMEGQERRGLSSGLRVKLETALVTAANLTLQNQAGTGILGVESMILALNHAFPLLSDHVRRLLDYDALALPLIKAMTYMEGYQDAIFLEAVDYEVRQVSGNKFDWSAKSPSFLQLQNLASKPLVTSMGPLSRLIAHTIENLSIPGRALETLEHLLAFSGKLLTAWQRNKLSEIDPSEEATFLTPETLRVTFPLLWQVLKTAMFATVLILRSIIAKTLITPYLSSNELAPGIASKALTALRNIHFISSRMGSNAFSAYTFVNLTCIDILSRFPIQSGDFLRSILPSHAGSIPAHPLHRSHDLFYL
;
A
#
# COMPACT_ATOMS: atom_id res chain seq x y z
N MET A 1 19.03 28.49 24.22
CA MET A 1 19.39 27.82 25.50
C MET A 1 18.63 26.49 25.71
N PRO A 2 17.29 26.39 25.74
CA PRO A 2 16.60 25.09 25.89
C PRO A 2 16.68 24.23 24.62
N THR A 3 16.46 24.86 23.46
CA THR A 3 16.45 24.20 22.14
C THR A 3 17.82 23.63 21.76
N ASP A 4 18.92 24.32 22.09
CA ASP A 4 20.28 23.85 21.80
C ASP A 4 20.67 22.61 22.62
N ARG A 5 20.22 22.56 23.88
CA ARG A 5 20.38 21.37 24.73
C ARG A 5 19.57 20.19 24.21
N LEU A 6 18.33 20.43 23.78
CA LEU A 6 17.50 19.41 23.13
C LEU A 6 18.14 18.87 21.84
N LEU A 7 18.66 19.77 20.99
CA LEU A 7 19.36 19.38 19.76
C LEU A 7 20.57 18.49 20.05
N THR A 8 21.41 18.87 21.01
CA THR A 8 22.59 18.07 21.38
C THR A 8 22.19 16.71 21.95
N THR A 9 21.10 16.67 22.73
CA THR A 9 20.56 15.43 23.30
C THR A 9 20.03 14.49 22.21
N VAL A 10 19.28 15.00 21.24
CA VAL A 10 18.74 14.21 20.12
C VAL A 10 19.86 13.72 19.21
N LEU A 11 20.84 14.56 18.89
CA LEU A 11 22.00 14.16 18.08
C LEU A 11 22.82 13.06 18.76
N ARG A 12 22.98 13.12 20.09
CA ARG A 12 23.60 12.03 20.85
C ARG A 12 22.73 10.77 20.84
N ALA A 13 21.41 10.91 20.94
CA ALA A 13 20.49 9.78 20.90
C ALA A 13 20.51 9.06 19.53
N TYR A 14 20.72 9.77 18.42
CA TYR A 14 20.90 9.14 17.11
C TYR A 14 22.11 8.20 17.05
N GLN A 15 23.18 8.53 17.77
CA GLN A 15 24.42 7.72 17.84
C GLN A 15 24.32 6.57 18.85
N GLY A 16 23.24 6.49 19.63
CA GLY A 16 23.05 5.48 20.66
C GLY A 16 22.76 4.08 20.11
N ALA A 17 22.74 3.09 21.01
CA ALA A 17 22.27 1.76 20.68
C ALA A 17 20.75 1.77 20.37
N PRO A 18 20.27 0.91 19.47
CA PRO A 18 18.84 0.82 19.17
C PRO A 18 18.04 0.37 20.40
N ASP A 19 17.01 1.14 20.75
CA ASP A 19 16.06 0.81 21.81
C ASP A 19 14.63 1.21 21.34
N PRO A 20 13.71 0.24 21.17
CA PRO A 20 12.34 0.50 20.71
C PRO A 20 11.58 1.59 21.47
N GLU A 21 11.77 1.68 22.79
CA GLU A 21 11.13 2.73 23.61
C GLU A 21 11.74 4.11 23.35
N GLN A 22 13.04 4.17 23.14
CA GLN A 22 13.75 5.41 22.81
C GLN A 22 13.46 5.88 21.39
N ILE A 23 13.25 4.99 20.42
CA ILE A 23 12.94 5.38 19.03
C ILE A 23 11.68 6.25 18.96
N ASN A 24 10.65 5.96 19.76
CA ASN A 24 9.46 6.82 19.89
C ASN A 24 9.81 8.23 20.37
N ARG A 25 10.62 8.31 21.42
CA ARG A 25 11.05 9.59 22.01
C ARG A 25 11.92 10.37 21.03
N ILE A 26 12.82 9.68 20.32
CA ILE A 26 13.68 10.27 19.29
C ILE A 26 12.82 10.93 18.21
N PHE A 27 11.92 10.19 17.54
CA PHE A 27 11.08 10.77 16.49
C PHE A 27 10.21 11.93 16.98
N SER A 28 9.61 11.83 18.17
CA SER A 28 8.80 12.92 18.74
C SER A 28 9.64 14.18 19.03
N SER A 29 10.84 14.00 19.56
CA SER A 29 11.76 15.11 19.87
C SER A 29 12.29 15.75 18.59
N THR A 30 12.61 14.93 17.59
CA THR A 30 13.02 15.38 16.25
C THR A 30 11.93 16.21 15.57
N ALA A 31 10.67 15.76 15.59
CA ALA A 31 9.55 16.52 15.04
C ALA A 31 9.39 17.89 15.74
N SER A 32 9.50 17.92 17.07
CA SER A 32 9.47 19.17 17.84
C SER A 32 10.64 20.10 17.47
N LEU A 33 11.86 19.58 17.34
CA LEU A 33 13.03 20.36 16.92
C LEU A 33 12.85 20.96 15.53
N PHE A 34 12.34 20.19 14.56
CA PHE A 34 12.09 20.71 13.21
C PHE A 34 11.15 21.93 13.19
N THR A 35 10.27 22.08 14.17
CA THR A 35 9.30 23.20 14.23
C THR A 35 9.79 24.40 15.05
N THR A 36 10.78 24.20 15.92
CA THR A 36 11.26 25.20 16.89
C THR A 36 12.63 25.77 16.54
N LEU A 37 13.42 25.08 15.72
CA LEU A 37 14.72 25.57 15.26
C LEU A 37 14.54 26.80 14.36
N SER A 38 15.28 27.86 14.68
CA SER A 38 15.26 29.14 13.96
C SER A 38 16.41 29.31 12.96
N ASN A 39 17.38 28.39 12.95
CA ASN A 39 18.49 28.39 12.01
C ASN A 39 18.31 27.25 10.96
N PRO A 40 18.17 27.58 9.67
CA PRO A 40 18.08 26.60 8.57
C PRO A 40 19.22 25.57 8.56
N LEU A 41 20.44 25.95 8.93
CA LEU A 41 21.58 25.03 8.96
C LEU A 41 21.40 23.91 9.98
N ASN A 42 20.74 24.20 11.11
CA ASN A 42 20.45 23.20 12.13
C ASN A 42 19.39 22.20 11.64
N ILE A 43 18.44 22.65 10.82
CA ILE A 43 17.45 21.78 10.16
C ILE A 43 18.15 20.86 9.16
N THR A 44 19.02 21.41 8.31
CA THR A 44 19.83 20.64 7.36
C THR A 44 20.66 19.57 8.08
N LEU A 45 21.35 19.94 9.16
CA LEU A 45 22.13 19.00 9.98
C LEU A 45 21.22 17.92 10.60
N LEU A 46 20.09 18.31 11.19
CA LEU A 46 19.17 17.39 11.85
C LEU A 46 18.59 16.35 10.88
N THR A 47 18.20 16.78 9.67
CA THR A 47 17.75 15.89 8.60
C THR A 47 18.84 14.89 8.22
N SER A 48 20.04 15.38 7.90
CA SER A 48 21.15 14.54 7.49
C SER A 48 21.53 13.50 8.56
N GLN A 49 21.62 13.93 9.83
CA GLN A 49 21.95 13.04 10.94
C GLN A 49 20.83 12.04 11.26
N LEU A 50 19.56 12.40 11.07
CA LEU A 50 18.45 11.48 11.22
C LEU A 50 18.52 10.34 10.19
N LEU A 51 18.86 10.66 8.94
CA LEU A 51 18.92 9.68 7.86
C LEU A 51 20.11 8.71 7.99
N ILE A 52 21.20 9.10 8.64
CA ILE A 52 22.31 8.17 8.91
C ILE A 52 22.27 7.56 10.31
N SER A 53 21.19 7.77 11.06
CA SER A 53 21.09 7.42 12.50
C SER A 53 21.13 5.91 12.74
N PRO A 54 22.19 5.38 13.37
CA PRO A 54 22.27 3.95 13.70
C PRO A 54 21.17 3.51 14.68
N ALA A 55 20.75 4.38 15.60
CA ALA A 55 19.70 4.09 16.57
C ALA A 55 18.34 3.78 15.92
N ILE A 56 18.11 4.23 14.69
CA ILE A 56 16.87 4.01 13.93
C ILE A 56 17.07 2.89 12.92
N TRP A 57 18.15 2.93 12.14
CA TRP A 57 18.32 2.05 10.98
C TRP A 57 18.94 0.69 11.30
N ASN A 58 19.56 0.50 12.47
CA ASN A 58 20.09 -0.82 12.86
C ASN A 58 19.01 -1.78 13.38
N GLN A 59 17.82 -1.29 13.75
CA GLN A 59 16.71 -2.13 14.23
C GLN A 59 15.38 -1.68 13.60
N VAL A 60 15.26 -1.88 12.29
CA VAL A 60 14.08 -1.44 11.53
C VAL A 60 12.90 -2.38 11.76
N ASP A 61 11.78 -1.85 12.27
CA ASP A 61 10.48 -2.53 12.31
C ASP A 61 9.75 -2.41 10.94
N GLY A 62 10.39 -2.93 9.89
CA GLY A 62 9.88 -2.90 8.51
C GLY A 62 9.37 -1.52 8.07
N LEU A 63 8.25 -1.50 7.33
CA LEU A 63 7.64 -0.27 6.83
C LEU A 63 7.06 0.65 7.90
N ARG A 64 6.89 0.19 9.14
CA ARG A 64 6.41 1.06 10.23
C ARG A 64 7.42 2.14 10.54
N THR A 65 8.71 1.81 10.50
CA THR A 65 9.78 2.80 10.67
C THR A 65 9.75 3.84 9.54
N SER A 66 9.56 3.39 8.31
CA SER A 66 9.43 4.26 7.12
C SER A 66 8.21 5.18 7.22
N LEU A 67 7.05 4.66 7.65
CA LEU A 67 5.84 5.46 7.87
C LEU A 67 6.03 6.50 8.99
N ARG A 68 6.75 6.14 10.06
CA ARG A 68 7.06 7.06 11.16
C ARG A 68 7.99 8.19 10.70
N LEU A 69 8.97 7.88 9.85
CA LEU A 69 9.83 8.90 9.26
C LEU A 69 9.02 9.88 8.40
N ILE A 70 8.15 9.38 7.51
CA ILE A 70 7.20 10.22 6.75
C ILE A 70 6.38 11.10 7.71
N SER A 71 5.88 10.52 8.81
CA SER A 71 5.04 11.20 9.79
C SER A 71 5.78 12.33 10.51
N VAL A 72 7.06 12.17 10.85
CA VAL A 72 7.86 13.23 11.47
C VAL A 72 7.93 14.48 10.60
N TYR A 73 8.24 14.32 9.32
CA TYR A 73 8.31 15.45 8.38
C TYR A 73 6.92 16.02 8.07
N ASN A 74 5.90 15.17 7.95
CA ASN A 74 4.51 15.59 7.76
C ASN A 74 4.02 16.47 8.93
N THR A 75 4.15 15.98 10.17
CA THR A 75 3.73 16.74 11.36
C THR A 75 4.52 18.03 11.52
N ALA A 76 5.83 18.00 11.26
CA ALA A 76 6.65 19.21 11.32
C ALA A 76 6.23 20.23 10.26
N ALA A 77 6.01 19.81 9.02
CA ALA A 77 5.55 20.66 7.92
C ALA A 77 4.20 21.31 8.21
N ILE A 78 3.21 20.54 8.69
CA ILE A 78 1.89 21.09 9.11
C ILE A 78 2.06 22.18 10.16
N THR A 79 2.92 21.94 11.15
CA THR A 79 3.13 22.86 12.27
C THR A 79 3.84 24.14 11.82
N VAL A 80 4.85 24.03 10.96
CA VAL A 80 5.55 25.18 10.37
C VAL A 80 4.59 26.04 9.55
N HIS A 81 3.75 25.40 8.73
CA HIS A 81 2.72 26.09 7.95
C HIS A 81 1.70 26.81 8.83
N LYS A 82 1.20 26.14 9.87
CA LYS A 82 0.29 26.74 10.86
C LYS A 82 0.92 27.96 11.54
N ASN A 83 2.16 27.84 11.99
CA ASN A 83 2.89 28.94 12.64
C ASN A 83 3.08 30.14 11.69
N GLN A 84 3.33 29.90 10.40
CA GLN A 84 3.45 30.96 9.40
C GLN A 84 2.12 31.68 9.17
N ILE A 85 1.00 30.96 9.05
CA ILE A 85 -0.33 31.58 8.89
C ILE A 85 -0.70 32.41 10.13
N GLU A 86 -0.51 31.85 11.33
CA GLU A 86 -0.82 32.54 12.58
C GLU A 86 0.10 33.75 12.81
N GLY A 87 1.36 33.67 12.38
CA GLY A 87 2.31 34.78 12.39
C GLY A 87 1.97 35.87 11.37
N GLY A 88 1.57 35.50 10.16
CA GLY A 88 1.14 36.42 9.10
C GLY A 88 -0.17 37.15 9.43
N ASN A 89 -1.13 36.47 10.06
CA ASN A 89 -2.36 37.11 10.54
C ASN A 89 -2.10 38.13 11.67
N LYS A 90 -0.98 38.01 12.39
CA LYS A 90 -0.54 38.97 13.40
C LYS A 90 0.31 40.13 12.82
N SER A 91 0.80 40.04 11.58
CA SER A 91 1.66 41.08 10.97
C SER A 91 0.91 42.34 10.52
N ASN A 92 -0.43 42.35 10.58
CA ASN A 92 -1.23 43.58 10.46
C ASN A 92 -1.23 44.44 11.74
N LYS A 93 -0.50 44.02 12.79
CA LYS A 93 -0.20 44.85 13.96
C LYS A 93 1.29 45.22 13.94
N PRO A 94 1.66 46.47 14.27
CA PRO A 94 3.05 46.89 14.32
C PRO A 94 3.85 45.94 15.22
N PHE A 95 5.05 45.59 14.77
CA PHE A 95 5.92 44.58 15.36
C PHE A 95 6.28 44.99 16.80
N ASP A 96 5.68 44.33 17.78
CA ASP A 96 6.00 44.54 19.19
C ASP A 96 7.17 43.63 19.57
N ALA A 97 8.30 44.21 19.98
CA ALA A 97 9.51 43.47 20.36
C ALA A 97 9.31 42.48 21.54
N TYR A 98 8.16 42.57 22.22
CA TYR A 98 7.77 41.75 23.36
C TYR A 98 6.87 40.55 23.03
N GLN A 99 6.43 40.36 21.78
CA GLN A 99 5.68 39.16 21.41
C GLN A 99 6.61 38.03 20.93
N PRO A 100 6.64 36.86 21.60
CA PRO A 100 7.46 35.75 21.15
C PRO A 100 6.99 35.26 19.79
N ARG A 101 7.93 35.07 18.85
CA ARG A 101 7.66 34.44 17.55
C ARG A 101 7.04 33.05 17.80
N LEU A 102 5.96 32.74 17.08
CA LEU A 102 5.38 31.40 17.11
C LEU A 102 6.31 30.44 16.34
N GLY A 103 6.87 29.45 17.05
CA GLY A 103 7.82 28.48 16.50
C GLY A 103 9.21 29.05 16.20
N GLY A 104 9.93 28.42 15.27
CA GLY A 104 11.28 28.82 14.87
C GLY A 104 11.36 30.12 14.03
N GLY A 105 10.22 30.63 13.55
CA GLY A 105 10.17 31.86 12.75
C GLY A 105 10.75 31.75 11.32
N ILE A 106 10.95 30.52 10.82
CA ILE A 106 11.37 30.22 9.45
C ILE A 106 10.12 30.04 8.56
N ALA A 107 10.14 30.57 7.35
CA ALA A 107 9.05 30.39 6.39
C ALA A 107 9.03 28.96 5.81
N CYS A 108 7.88 28.50 5.33
CA CYS A 108 7.67 27.14 4.78
C CYS A 108 8.68 26.81 3.68
N ASP A 109 8.90 27.73 2.74
CA ASP A 109 9.84 27.53 1.63
C ASP A 109 11.29 27.39 2.11
N GLU A 110 11.70 28.24 3.06
CA GLU A 110 13.05 28.21 3.63
C GLU A 110 13.25 26.94 4.47
N TRP A 111 12.24 26.54 5.25
CA TRP A 111 12.23 25.30 6.02
C TRP A 111 12.33 24.07 5.12
N ALA A 112 11.49 23.97 4.10
CA ALA A 112 11.49 22.85 3.16
C ALA A 112 12.82 22.78 2.40
N THR A 113 13.35 23.93 1.98
CA THR A 113 14.67 24.00 1.33
C THR A 113 15.79 23.52 2.27
N ALA A 114 15.73 23.89 3.56
CA ALA A 114 16.70 23.45 4.56
C ALA A 114 16.65 21.95 4.79
N VAL A 115 15.45 21.36 4.84
CA VAL A 115 15.27 19.91 4.93
C VAL A 115 15.85 19.22 3.69
N VAL A 116 15.52 19.69 2.48
CA VAL A 116 16.05 19.10 1.23
C VAL A 116 17.56 19.17 1.14
N LYS A 117 18.19 20.26 1.61
CA LYS A 117 19.65 20.35 1.67
C LYS A 117 20.30 19.30 2.58
N GLY A 118 19.53 18.73 3.51
CA GLY A 118 19.99 17.63 4.37
C GLY A 118 19.92 16.25 3.70
N LEU A 119 19.31 16.15 2.51
CA LEU A 119 19.25 14.93 1.70
C LEU A 119 20.56 14.76 0.93
N ASP A 120 21.64 14.49 1.65
CA ASP A 120 22.97 14.31 1.08
C ASP A 120 23.23 12.88 0.61
N ASP A 121 24.38 12.66 -0.02
CA ASP A 121 24.76 11.36 -0.60
C ASP A 121 25.15 10.29 0.44
N ARG A 122 25.10 10.61 1.75
CA ARG A 122 25.38 9.62 2.80
C ARG A 122 24.20 8.71 3.07
N SER A 123 22.99 9.14 2.70
CA SER A 123 21.78 8.33 2.83
C SER A 123 21.26 7.89 1.45
N PRO A 124 20.70 6.68 1.33
CA PRO A 124 20.21 6.17 0.07
C PRO A 124 18.98 6.93 -0.46
N ARG A 125 18.75 6.88 -1.77
CA ARG A 125 17.67 7.63 -2.45
C ARG A 125 16.27 7.26 -2.00
N TRP A 126 16.03 6.03 -1.55
CA TRP A 126 14.72 5.62 -1.05
C TRP A 126 14.37 6.31 0.28
N GLU A 127 15.36 6.65 1.12
CA GLU A 127 15.13 7.44 2.33
C GLU A 127 14.79 8.90 1.98
N HIS A 128 15.43 9.45 0.94
CA HIS A 128 15.07 10.78 0.42
C HIS A 128 13.61 10.82 -0.01
N ALA A 129 13.09 9.75 -0.63
CA ALA A 129 11.69 9.65 -1.00
C ALA A 129 10.75 9.72 0.22
N LEU A 130 11.10 9.11 1.35
CA LEU A 130 10.32 9.19 2.59
C LEU A 130 10.23 10.63 3.12
N VAL A 131 11.36 11.35 3.13
CA VAL A 131 11.40 12.76 3.58
C VAL A 131 10.57 13.65 2.66
N LEU A 132 10.76 13.53 1.35
CA LEU A 132 10.05 14.33 0.35
C LEU A 132 8.54 14.09 0.38
N ALA A 133 8.11 12.83 0.54
CA ALA A 133 6.70 12.50 0.74
C ALA A 133 6.14 13.15 2.02
N GLY A 134 6.87 13.10 3.13
CA GLY A 134 6.48 13.76 4.37
C GLY A 134 6.29 15.27 4.22
N ILE A 135 7.22 15.96 3.56
CA ILE A 135 7.11 17.41 3.28
C ILE A 135 5.86 17.71 2.44
N LEU A 136 5.67 16.99 1.33
CA LEU A 136 4.53 17.20 0.42
C LEU A 136 3.19 16.95 1.12
N LEU A 137 3.08 15.87 1.91
CA LEU A 137 1.87 15.56 2.68
C LEU A 137 1.53 16.66 3.68
N GLY A 138 2.53 17.20 4.36
CA GLY A 138 2.32 18.22 5.38
C GLY A 138 2.01 19.59 4.80
N MET A 139 2.70 19.99 3.74
CA MET A 139 2.56 21.32 3.14
C MET A 139 1.43 21.43 2.10
N GLU A 140 1.17 20.37 1.33
CA GLU A 140 0.20 20.40 0.21
C GLU A 140 -1.04 19.55 0.48
N GLY A 141 -0.98 18.62 1.43
CA GLY A 141 -2.14 17.82 1.83
C GLY A 141 -3.29 18.69 2.35
N GLN A 142 -4.53 18.24 2.15
CA GLN A 142 -5.75 18.96 2.54
C GLN A 142 -5.81 20.40 1.98
N GLU A 143 -5.27 20.61 0.78
CA GLU A 143 -5.28 21.91 0.08
C GLU A 143 -4.60 23.07 0.84
N ARG A 144 -3.67 22.77 1.74
CA ARG A 144 -2.95 23.77 2.55
C ARG A 144 -2.13 24.76 1.72
N ARG A 145 -1.58 24.32 0.57
CA ARG A 145 -0.78 25.15 -0.36
C ARG A 145 0.33 25.92 0.37
N GLY A 146 1.08 25.21 1.21
CA GLY A 146 2.11 25.80 2.05
C GLY A 146 3.38 26.22 1.31
N LEU A 147 3.60 25.73 0.09
CA LEU A 147 4.80 25.99 -0.70
C LEU A 147 4.55 26.93 -1.87
N SER A 148 5.58 27.67 -2.27
CA SER A 148 5.56 28.33 -3.57
C SER A 148 5.48 27.30 -4.72
N SER A 149 4.79 27.68 -5.81
CA SER A 149 4.60 26.82 -6.98
C SER A 149 5.92 26.25 -7.52
N GLY A 150 6.96 27.10 -7.61
CA GLY A 150 8.28 26.69 -8.09
C GLY A 150 8.97 25.67 -7.17
N LEU A 151 8.88 25.85 -5.85
CA LEU A 151 9.46 24.89 -4.89
C LEU A 151 8.66 23.59 -4.88
N ARG A 152 7.33 23.65 -4.92
CA ARG A 152 6.46 22.48 -5.01
C ARG A 152 6.85 21.59 -6.19
N VAL A 153 6.96 22.16 -7.41
CA VAL A 153 7.34 21.39 -8.60
C VAL A 153 8.73 20.75 -8.45
N LYS A 154 9.69 21.45 -7.83
CA LYS A 154 11.03 20.89 -7.55
C LYS A 154 10.96 19.70 -6.60
N LEU A 155 10.16 19.77 -5.52
CA LEU A 155 9.98 18.68 -4.57
C LEU A 155 9.27 17.47 -5.20
N GLU A 156 8.21 17.70 -5.98
CA GLU A 156 7.52 16.65 -6.72
C GLU A 156 8.50 15.93 -7.67
N THR A 157 9.28 16.71 -8.43
CA THR A 157 10.28 16.16 -9.37
C THR A 157 11.38 15.40 -8.64
N ALA A 158 11.86 15.91 -7.50
CA ALA A 158 12.85 15.25 -6.69
C ALA A 158 12.34 13.90 -6.14
N LEU A 159 11.06 13.82 -5.72
CA LEU A 159 10.46 12.57 -5.25
C LEU A 159 10.44 11.52 -6.36
N VAL A 160 9.97 11.89 -7.55
CA VAL A 160 9.94 11.00 -8.71
C VAL A 160 11.35 10.59 -9.13
N THR A 161 12.31 11.51 -9.09
CA THR A 161 13.72 11.20 -9.39
C THR A 161 14.28 10.19 -8.39
N ALA A 162 14.03 10.38 -7.09
CA ALA A 162 14.45 9.45 -6.04
C ALA A 162 13.81 8.06 -6.22
N ALA A 163 12.54 8.01 -6.61
CA ALA A 163 11.85 6.76 -6.93
C ALA A 163 12.49 6.05 -8.15
N ASN A 164 12.71 6.75 -9.25
CA ASN A 164 13.33 6.17 -10.46
C ASN A 164 14.76 5.68 -10.18
N LEU A 165 15.58 6.44 -9.45
CA LEU A 165 16.93 6.00 -9.07
C LEU A 165 16.90 4.76 -8.17
N THR A 166 15.91 4.65 -7.28
CA THR A 166 15.69 3.46 -6.47
C THR A 166 15.35 2.24 -7.35
N LEU A 167 14.49 2.44 -8.36
CA LEU A 167 14.08 1.39 -9.29
C LEU A 167 15.22 0.94 -10.23
N GLN A 168 16.17 1.82 -10.55
CA GLN A 168 17.35 1.48 -11.36
C GLN A 168 18.34 0.58 -10.61
N ASN A 169 18.43 0.69 -9.28
CA ASN A 169 19.31 -0.12 -8.44
C ASN A 169 18.54 -0.92 -7.37
N GLN A 170 17.56 -1.71 -7.79
CA GLN A 170 16.75 -2.53 -6.88
C GLN A 170 17.59 -3.52 -6.08
N ALA A 171 18.57 -4.17 -6.71
CA ALA A 171 19.42 -5.16 -6.05
C ALA A 171 20.27 -4.54 -4.92
N GLY A 172 20.86 -3.37 -5.16
CA GLY A 172 21.64 -2.66 -4.14
C GLY A 172 20.79 -1.97 -3.07
N THR A 173 19.53 -1.65 -3.39
CA THR A 173 18.61 -1.01 -2.43
C THR A 173 18.04 -2.00 -1.41
N GLY A 174 17.88 -3.27 -1.80
CA GLY A 174 17.22 -4.27 -0.98
C GLY A 174 15.70 -4.09 -0.92
N ILE A 175 15.01 -5.12 -0.42
CA ILE A 175 13.54 -5.21 -0.42
C ILE A 175 12.91 -4.07 0.36
N LEU A 176 13.39 -3.83 1.59
CA LEU A 176 12.87 -2.78 2.48
C LEU A 176 12.94 -1.40 1.84
N GLY A 177 14.04 -1.07 1.14
CA GLY A 177 14.20 0.24 0.53
C GLY A 177 13.22 0.45 -0.63
N VAL A 178 13.02 -0.57 -1.47
CA VAL A 178 12.03 -0.53 -2.56
C VAL A 178 10.61 -0.40 -2.00
N GLU A 179 10.25 -1.19 -1.00
CA GLU A 179 8.92 -1.12 -0.37
C GLU A 179 8.69 0.21 0.37
N SER A 180 9.73 0.78 0.98
CA SER A 180 9.68 2.09 1.63
C SER A 180 9.46 3.21 0.62
N MET A 181 10.12 3.15 -0.53
CA MET A 181 9.88 4.06 -1.66
C MET A 181 8.45 3.93 -2.17
N ILE A 182 7.93 2.70 -2.32
CA ILE A 182 6.54 2.46 -2.73
C ILE A 182 5.56 3.07 -1.72
N LEU A 183 5.81 2.90 -0.42
CA LEU A 183 4.99 3.52 0.63
C LEU A 183 4.98 5.04 0.50
N ALA A 184 6.16 5.65 0.32
CA ALA A 184 6.29 7.09 0.12
C ALA A 184 5.49 7.57 -1.10
N LEU A 185 5.66 6.89 -2.23
CA LEU A 185 4.97 7.19 -3.48
C LEU A 185 3.46 7.00 -3.32
N ASN A 186 2.99 5.93 -2.69
CA ASN A 186 1.56 5.66 -2.48
C ASN A 186 0.85 6.82 -1.75
N HIS A 187 1.51 7.40 -0.74
CA HIS A 187 0.95 8.54 -0.02
C HIS A 187 1.05 9.86 -0.79
N ALA A 188 2.16 10.11 -1.49
CA ALA A 188 2.41 11.38 -2.16
C ALA A 188 1.81 11.47 -3.58
N PHE A 189 1.54 10.34 -4.24
CA PHE A 189 1.09 10.28 -5.64
C PHE A 189 -0.14 11.15 -5.95
N PRO A 190 -1.18 11.22 -5.09
CA PRO A 190 -2.33 12.09 -5.31
C PRO A 190 -1.97 13.59 -5.35
N LEU A 191 -0.87 13.99 -4.71
CA LEU A 191 -0.41 15.39 -4.63
C LEU A 191 0.42 15.82 -5.83
N LEU A 192 0.98 14.85 -6.57
CA LEU A 192 1.81 15.11 -7.74
C LEU A 192 0.98 15.70 -8.88
N SER A 193 1.54 16.70 -9.55
CA SER A 193 1.01 17.23 -10.79
C SER A 193 1.07 16.19 -11.92
N ASP A 194 0.14 16.26 -12.86
CA ASP A 194 0.09 15.30 -13.98
C ASP A 194 1.36 15.35 -14.85
N HIS A 195 2.01 16.51 -14.94
CA HIS A 195 3.29 16.63 -15.61
C HIS A 195 4.36 15.78 -14.92
N VAL A 196 4.49 15.89 -13.60
CA VAL A 196 5.50 15.15 -12.83
C VAL A 196 5.18 13.65 -12.79
N ARG A 197 3.90 13.27 -12.71
CA ARG A 197 3.50 11.86 -12.79
C ARG A 197 4.02 11.18 -14.05
N ARG A 198 4.10 11.87 -15.19
CA ARG A 198 4.62 11.30 -16.45
C ARG A 198 6.13 11.01 -16.42
N LEU A 199 6.86 11.54 -15.45
CA LEU A 199 8.30 11.31 -15.30
C LEU A 199 8.62 10.01 -14.57
N LEU A 200 7.62 9.33 -13.97
CA LEU A 200 7.82 8.03 -13.33
C LEU A 200 8.10 6.95 -14.37
N ASP A 201 9.08 6.10 -14.09
CA ASP A 201 9.35 4.90 -14.88
C ASP A 201 8.32 3.81 -14.51
N TYR A 202 7.16 3.85 -15.18
CA TYR A 202 6.07 2.90 -14.95
C TYR A 202 6.44 1.46 -15.29
N ASP A 203 7.29 1.26 -16.30
CA ASP A 203 7.73 -0.06 -16.73
C ASP A 203 8.61 -0.74 -15.67
N ALA A 204 9.48 0.02 -15.00
CA ALA A 204 10.28 -0.46 -13.88
C ALA A 204 9.47 -0.57 -12.57
N LEU A 205 8.42 0.24 -12.39
CA LEU A 205 7.62 0.32 -11.17
C LEU A 205 6.55 -0.79 -11.05
N ALA A 206 6.04 -1.30 -12.18
CA ALA A 206 4.92 -2.24 -12.20
C ALA A 206 5.13 -3.49 -11.34
N LEU A 207 6.26 -4.19 -11.54
CA LEU A 207 6.55 -5.42 -10.83
C LEU A 207 6.80 -5.20 -9.33
N PRO A 208 7.60 -4.21 -8.90
CA PRO A 208 7.72 -3.83 -7.49
C PRO A 208 6.39 -3.55 -6.81
N LEU A 209 5.46 -2.83 -7.44
CA LEU A 209 4.16 -2.54 -6.83
C LEU A 209 3.30 -3.80 -6.63
N ILE A 210 3.27 -4.69 -7.63
CA ILE A 210 2.53 -5.96 -7.53
C ILE A 210 3.13 -6.84 -6.42
N LYS A 211 4.45 -6.89 -6.32
CA LYS A 211 5.14 -7.59 -5.23
C LYS A 211 4.80 -6.95 -3.88
N ALA A 212 4.81 -5.63 -3.76
CA ALA A 212 4.47 -4.93 -2.52
C ALA A 212 3.02 -5.24 -2.07
N MET A 213 2.09 -5.46 -2.99
CA MET A 213 0.73 -5.92 -2.66
C MET A 213 0.67 -7.40 -2.24
N THR A 214 1.45 -8.28 -2.88
CA THR A 214 1.27 -9.74 -2.77
C THR A 214 2.20 -10.40 -1.76
N TYR A 215 3.42 -9.90 -1.58
CA TYR A 215 4.48 -10.50 -0.76
C TYR A 215 4.46 -10.00 0.71
N MET A 216 5.63 -9.88 1.35
CA MET A 216 5.83 -9.75 2.78
C MET A 216 5.10 -8.58 3.43
N GLU A 217 5.14 -7.38 2.85
CA GLU A 217 4.47 -6.19 3.40
C GLU A 217 2.99 -6.06 3.00
N GLY A 218 2.57 -6.82 2.00
CA GLY A 218 1.19 -6.95 1.54
C GLY A 218 0.52 -8.19 2.11
N TYR A 219 -0.20 -8.94 1.26
CA TYR A 219 -1.02 -10.10 1.65
C TYR A 219 -0.27 -11.41 1.91
N GLN A 220 1.07 -11.38 1.96
CA GLN A 220 1.92 -12.52 2.32
C GLN A 220 1.62 -13.80 1.55
N ASP A 221 1.32 -13.70 0.25
CA ASP A 221 0.98 -14.82 -0.62
C ASP A 221 -0.14 -15.73 -0.06
N ALA A 222 -1.06 -15.14 0.72
CA ALA A 222 -2.14 -15.83 1.43
C ALA A 222 -1.71 -16.83 2.53
N ILE A 223 -0.44 -16.85 2.93
CA ILE A 223 0.10 -17.76 3.96
C ILE A 223 -0.66 -17.62 5.30
N PHE A 224 -1.21 -16.44 5.59
CA PHE A 224 -2.01 -16.22 6.80
C PHE A 224 -3.23 -17.16 6.89
N LEU A 225 -3.81 -17.60 5.77
CA LEU A 225 -4.94 -18.53 5.77
C LEU A 225 -4.56 -19.94 6.23
N GLU A 226 -3.33 -20.36 5.96
CA GLU A 226 -2.81 -21.66 6.42
C GLU A 226 -2.63 -21.66 7.94
N ALA A 227 -2.14 -20.54 8.49
CA ALA A 227 -2.01 -20.37 9.94
C ALA A 227 -3.39 -20.36 10.64
N VAL A 228 -4.42 -19.79 9.99
CA VAL A 228 -5.79 -19.82 10.53
C VAL A 228 -6.29 -21.25 10.62
N ASP A 229 -6.11 -22.08 9.58
CA ASP A 229 -6.59 -23.46 9.59
C ASP A 229 -6.05 -24.27 10.78
N TYR A 230 -4.76 -24.12 11.10
CA TYR A 230 -4.12 -24.84 12.20
C TYR A 230 -4.74 -24.55 13.58
N GLU A 231 -5.22 -23.33 13.81
CA GLU A 231 -5.77 -22.89 15.10
C GLU A 231 -7.31 -22.92 15.16
N VAL A 232 -7.99 -23.11 14.02
CA VAL A 232 -9.44 -23.37 14.01
C VAL A 232 -9.67 -24.79 14.51
N ARG A 233 -10.34 -24.91 15.67
CA ARG A 233 -10.61 -26.19 16.33
C ARG A 233 -12.09 -26.47 16.38
N GLN A 234 -12.45 -27.73 16.19
CA GLN A 234 -13.82 -28.16 16.43
C GLN A 234 -14.04 -28.34 17.94
N VAL A 235 -15.05 -27.67 18.47
CA VAL A 235 -15.48 -27.72 19.87
C VAL A 235 -16.83 -28.42 20.00
N SER A 236 -17.30 -28.61 21.24
CA SER A 236 -18.56 -29.28 21.55
C SER A 236 -19.73 -28.77 20.71
N GLY A 237 -20.50 -29.68 20.11
CA GLY A 237 -21.65 -29.35 19.28
C GLY A 237 -21.34 -29.06 17.81
N ASN A 238 -20.27 -29.65 17.26
CA ASN A 238 -19.81 -29.46 15.87
C ASN A 238 -19.49 -28.00 15.50
N LYS A 239 -19.27 -27.13 16.49
CA LYS A 239 -18.90 -25.74 16.23
C LYS A 239 -17.40 -25.60 16.01
N PHE A 240 -17.01 -24.64 15.19
CA PHE A 240 -15.64 -24.21 15.03
C PHE A 240 -15.36 -23.01 15.92
N ASP A 241 -14.32 -23.14 16.73
CA ASP A 241 -13.78 -22.08 17.56
C ASP A 241 -12.42 -21.63 17.03
N TRP A 242 -12.27 -20.33 16.94
CA TRP A 242 -11.04 -19.64 16.60
C TRP A 242 -10.90 -18.44 17.54
N SER A 243 -10.12 -18.66 18.60
CA SER A 243 -9.97 -17.70 19.69
C SER A 243 -9.23 -16.42 19.27
N ALA A 244 -9.66 -15.29 19.81
CA ALA A 244 -9.01 -14.00 19.63
C ALA A 244 -7.62 -13.90 20.29
N LYS A 245 -7.22 -14.89 21.09
CA LYS A 245 -5.88 -14.98 21.68
C LYS A 245 -4.95 -15.87 20.88
N SER A 246 -5.43 -16.51 19.81
CA SER A 246 -4.63 -17.42 19.00
C SER A 246 -3.50 -16.67 18.27
N PRO A 247 -2.33 -17.31 18.08
CA PRO A 247 -1.23 -16.71 17.32
C PRO A 247 -1.63 -16.34 15.89
N SER A 248 -2.46 -17.17 15.23
CA SER A 248 -2.94 -16.91 13.87
C SER A 248 -3.83 -15.66 13.78
N PHE A 249 -4.67 -15.41 14.79
CA PHE A 249 -5.45 -14.18 14.84
C PHE A 249 -4.60 -12.95 15.14
N LEU A 250 -3.62 -13.05 16.04
CA LEU A 250 -2.66 -11.97 16.28
C LEU A 250 -1.83 -11.65 15.04
N GLN A 251 -1.42 -12.68 14.28
CA GLN A 251 -0.75 -12.51 13.00
C GLN A 251 -1.65 -11.80 11.98
N LEU A 252 -2.93 -12.17 11.91
CA LEU A 252 -3.91 -11.51 11.04
C LEU A 252 -4.13 -10.04 11.43
N GLN A 253 -4.21 -9.73 12.73
CA GLN A 253 -4.27 -8.34 13.20
C GLN A 253 -3.02 -7.57 12.80
N ASN A 254 -1.84 -8.17 12.97
CA ASN A 254 -0.59 -7.55 12.57
C ASN A 254 -0.57 -7.27 11.07
N LEU A 255 -0.96 -8.25 10.23
CA LEU A 255 -1.12 -8.11 8.79
C LEU A 255 -2.07 -6.96 8.43
N ALA A 256 -3.26 -6.93 9.02
CA ALA A 256 -4.25 -5.88 8.78
C ALA A 256 -3.76 -4.48 9.18
N SER A 257 -2.84 -4.40 10.15
CA SER A 257 -2.23 -3.15 10.62
C SER A 257 -1.04 -2.66 9.77
N LYS A 258 -0.57 -3.45 8.80
CA LYS A 258 0.62 -3.06 8.01
C LYS A 258 0.36 -1.79 7.19
N PRO A 259 1.37 -0.91 7.03
CA PRO A 259 1.19 0.34 6.29
C PRO A 259 0.62 0.19 4.88
N LEU A 260 1.06 -0.82 4.11
CA LEU A 260 0.55 -1.04 2.76
C LEU A 260 -0.84 -1.68 2.73
N VAL A 261 -1.16 -2.55 3.68
CA VAL A 261 -2.49 -3.19 3.77
C VAL A 261 -3.55 -2.17 4.19
N THR A 262 -3.26 -1.32 5.18
CA THR A 262 -4.15 -0.22 5.59
C THR A 262 -4.37 0.80 4.48
N SER A 263 -3.36 1.00 3.61
CA SER A 263 -3.42 1.91 2.46
C SER A 263 -3.64 1.18 1.11
N MET A 264 -4.24 -0.01 1.13
CA MET A 264 -4.40 -0.85 -0.06
C MET A 264 -5.29 -0.20 -1.14
N GLY A 265 -6.30 0.58 -0.74
CA GLY A 265 -7.16 1.32 -1.69
C GLY A 265 -6.33 2.26 -2.59
N PRO A 266 -5.58 3.22 -2.02
CA PRO A 266 -4.60 4.01 -2.76
C PRO A 266 -3.58 3.18 -3.55
N LEU A 267 -3.02 2.11 -2.94
CA LEU A 267 -1.98 1.29 -3.58
C LEU A 267 -2.51 0.61 -4.85
N SER A 268 -3.70 0.03 -4.80
CA SER A 268 -4.34 -0.60 -5.95
C SER A 268 -4.67 0.40 -7.07
N ARG A 269 -4.99 1.67 -6.73
CA ARG A 269 -5.12 2.74 -7.74
C ARG A 269 -3.78 3.14 -8.35
N LEU A 270 -2.71 3.19 -7.56
CA LEU A 270 -1.36 3.45 -8.07
C LEU A 270 -0.90 2.32 -9.02
N ILE A 271 -1.18 1.06 -8.69
CA ILE A 271 -0.93 -0.08 -9.57
C ILE A 271 -1.75 0.05 -10.86
N ALA A 272 -3.05 0.31 -10.75
CA ALA A 272 -3.94 0.52 -11.89
C ALA A 272 -3.43 1.63 -12.82
N HIS A 273 -3.07 2.78 -12.26
CA HIS A 273 -2.49 3.91 -13.01
C HIS A 273 -1.16 3.53 -13.67
N THR A 274 -0.32 2.78 -12.97
CA THR A 274 0.96 2.29 -13.52
C THR A 274 0.73 1.42 -14.75
N ILE A 275 -0.23 0.49 -14.69
CA ILE A 275 -0.58 -0.41 -15.81
C ILE A 275 -1.11 0.36 -17.01
N GLU A 276 -1.97 1.35 -16.77
CA GLU A 276 -2.53 2.20 -17.83
C GLU A 276 -1.42 2.97 -18.58
N ASN A 277 -0.36 3.37 -17.88
CA ASN A 277 0.76 4.16 -18.41
C ASN A 277 1.99 3.34 -18.81
N LEU A 278 1.93 2.01 -18.87
CA LEU A 278 3.04 1.18 -19.35
C LEU A 278 3.40 1.49 -20.80
N SER A 279 4.69 1.61 -21.08
CA SER A 279 5.22 1.74 -22.45
C SER A 279 5.47 0.37 -23.07
N ILE A 280 5.86 -0.61 -22.25
CA ILE A 280 6.15 -1.99 -22.67
C ILE A 280 4.92 -2.86 -22.37
N PRO A 281 4.13 -3.26 -23.38
CA PRO A 281 2.88 -3.99 -23.15
C PRO A 281 3.06 -5.33 -22.44
N GLY A 282 4.21 -5.99 -22.65
CA GLY A 282 4.54 -7.26 -21.98
C GLY A 282 4.53 -7.19 -20.46
N ARG A 283 4.79 -6.02 -19.86
CA ARG A 283 4.72 -5.83 -18.40
C ARG A 283 3.30 -5.98 -17.84
N ALA A 284 2.28 -5.69 -18.64
CA ALA A 284 0.89 -5.94 -18.26
C ALA A 284 0.60 -7.44 -18.17
N LEU A 285 1.20 -8.26 -19.04
CA LEU A 285 1.09 -9.72 -18.99
C LEU A 285 1.80 -10.28 -17.76
N GLU A 286 3.04 -9.84 -17.49
CA GLU A 286 3.77 -10.24 -16.28
C GLU A 286 2.97 -9.91 -15.01
N THR A 287 2.35 -8.72 -14.97
CA THR A 287 1.47 -8.30 -13.88
C THR A 287 0.26 -9.23 -13.74
N LEU A 288 -0.36 -9.63 -14.86
CA LEU A 288 -1.46 -10.59 -14.87
C LEU A 288 -1.04 -11.97 -14.33
N GLU A 289 0.14 -12.48 -14.72
CA GLU A 289 0.66 -13.75 -14.21
C GLU A 289 0.84 -13.73 -12.69
N HIS A 290 1.44 -12.66 -12.16
CA HIS A 290 1.62 -12.51 -10.72
C HIS A 290 0.29 -12.46 -9.98
N LEU A 291 -0.70 -11.76 -10.55
CA LEU A 291 -2.02 -11.63 -9.95
C LEU A 291 -2.80 -12.95 -10.00
N LEU A 292 -2.69 -13.69 -11.11
CA LEU A 292 -3.24 -15.03 -11.26
C LEU A 292 -2.62 -15.98 -10.24
N ALA A 293 -1.29 -16.01 -10.12
CA ALA A 293 -0.59 -16.82 -9.14
C ALA A 293 -1.03 -16.50 -7.70
N PHE A 294 -1.13 -15.22 -7.35
CA PHE A 294 -1.63 -14.79 -6.04
C PHE A 294 -3.07 -15.27 -5.79
N SER A 295 -3.98 -15.06 -6.74
CA SER A 295 -5.38 -15.51 -6.62
C SER A 295 -5.47 -17.04 -6.46
N GLY A 296 -4.62 -17.80 -7.16
CA GLY A 296 -4.56 -19.25 -7.06
C GLY A 296 -4.05 -19.73 -5.69
N LYS A 297 -3.03 -19.06 -5.13
CA LYS A 297 -2.57 -19.32 -3.75
C LYS A 297 -3.67 -19.02 -2.74
N LEU A 298 -4.38 -17.91 -2.90
CA LEU A 298 -5.51 -17.54 -2.04
C LEU A 298 -6.62 -18.60 -2.06
N LEU A 299 -7.01 -19.06 -3.24
CA LEU A 299 -7.98 -20.14 -3.40
C LEU A 299 -7.50 -21.43 -2.75
N THR A 300 -6.26 -21.85 -3.02
CA THR A 300 -5.69 -23.09 -2.50
C THR A 300 -5.63 -23.08 -0.97
N ALA A 301 -5.22 -21.95 -0.38
CA ALA A 301 -5.15 -21.81 1.07
C ALA A 301 -6.56 -21.76 1.69
N TRP A 302 -7.54 -21.14 1.03
CA TRP A 302 -8.94 -21.16 1.48
C TRP A 302 -9.55 -22.56 1.40
N GLN A 303 -9.33 -23.29 0.30
CA GLN A 303 -9.85 -24.64 0.10
C GLN A 303 -9.38 -25.64 1.17
N ARG A 304 -8.19 -25.43 1.74
CA ARG A 304 -7.65 -26.26 2.83
C ARG A 304 -8.14 -25.83 4.21
N ASN A 305 -8.79 -24.68 4.31
CA ASN A 305 -9.20 -24.12 5.58
C ASN A 305 -10.55 -24.69 6.00
N LYS A 306 -10.66 -25.19 7.24
CA LYS A 306 -11.92 -25.72 7.82
C LYS A 306 -13.10 -24.73 7.72
N LEU A 307 -12.84 -23.43 7.75
CA LEU A 307 -13.88 -22.39 7.62
C LEU A 307 -14.50 -22.34 6.22
N SER A 308 -13.86 -22.93 5.21
CA SER A 308 -14.39 -23.02 3.84
C SER A 308 -15.52 -24.04 3.69
N GLU A 309 -15.67 -24.94 4.67
CA GLU A 309 -16.75 -25.93 4.75
C GLU A 309 -18.08 -25.32 5.19
N ILE A 310 -18.04 -24.10 5.74
CA ILE A 310 -19.21 -23.43 6.33
C ILE A 310 -19.90 -22.57 5.27
N ASP A 311 -21.17 -22.86 5.03
CA ASP A 311 -22.01 -22.03 4.18
C ASP A 311 -22.30 -20.67 4.84
N PRO A 312 -22.30 -19.55 4.11
CA PRO A 312 -22.65 -18.23 4.65
C PRO A 312 -23.97 -18.20 5.43
N SER A 313 -24.95 -19.01 5.05
CA SER A 313 -26.26 -19.10 5.71
C SER A 313 -26.23 -19.86 7.04
N GLU A 314 -25.18 -20.64 7.30
CA GLU A 314 -25.07 -21.54 8.45
C GLU A 314 -24.02 -21.09 9.48
N GLU A 315 -23.39 -19.94 9.28
CA GLU A 315 -22.30 -19.43 10.11
C GLU A 315 -22.68 -19.29 11.58
N ALA A 316 -23.90 -18.83 11.89
CA ALA A 316 -24.38 -18.70 13.26
C ALA A 316 -24.57 -20.06 13.97
N THR A 317 -24.78 -21.13 13.18
CA THR A 317 -24.95 -22.49 13.67
C THR A 317 -23.58 -23.11 13.97
N PHE A 318 -22.63 -23.00 13.04
CA PHE A 318 -21.34 -23.69 13.10
C PHE A 318 -20.20 -22.88 13.71
N LEU A 319 -20.32 -21.56 13.91
CA LEU A 319 -19.27 -20.77 14.56
C LEU A 319 -19.60 -20.50 16.05
N THR A 320 -18.56 -20.42 16.88
CA THR A 320 -18.72 -19.90 18.25
C THR A 320 -19.06 -18.40 18.22
N PRO A 321 -19.73 -17.87 19.26
CA PRO A 321 -20.04 -16.44 19.33
C PRO A 321 -18.80 -15.53 19.27
N GLU A 322 -17.67 -15.98 19.81
CA GLU A 322 -16.39 -15.27 19.74
C GLU A 322 -15.90 -15.21 18.30
N THR A 323 -15.83 -16.35 17.62
CA THR A 323 -15.38 -16.41 16.23
C THR A 323 -16.25 -15.59 15.30
N LEU A 324 -17.58 -15.72 15.41
CA LEU A 324 -18.53 -15.01 14.58
C LEU A 324 -18.43 -13.48 14.72
N ARG A 325 -18.12 -12.97 15.92
CA ARG A 325 -18.15 -11.52 16.21
C ARG A 325 -16.79 -10.85 16.18
N VAL A 326 -15.71 -11.60 16.38
CA VAL A 326 -14.37 -11.04 16.58
C VAL A 326 -13.41 -11.48 15.48
N THR A 327 -13.16 -12.78 15.36
CA THR A 327 -12.05 -13.24 14.52
C THR A 327 -12.42 -13.38 13.05
N PHE A 328 -13.60 -13.93 12.77
CA PHE A 328 -14.11 -14.14 11.41
C PHE A 328 -14.38 -12.83 10.64
N PRO A 329 -14.94 -11.75 11.24
CA PRO A 329 -15.13 -10.49 10.52
C PRO A 329 -13.83 -9.86 10.02
N LEU A 330 -12.75 -9.91 10.82
CA LEU A 330 -11.45 -9.37 10.41
C LEU A 330 -10.85 -10.17 9.25
N LEU A 331 -10.99 -11.50 9.28
CA LEU A 331 -10.56 -12.36 8.17
C LEU A 331 -11.25 -11.96 6.87
N TRP A 332 -12.58 -11.81 6.90
CA TRP A 332 -13.33 -11.36 5.74
C TRP A 332 -13.00 -9.94 5.32
N GLN A 333 -12.67 -9.05 6.25
CA GLN A 333 -12.21 -7.71 5.91
C GLN A 333 -10.93 -7.79 5.06
N VAL A 334 -9.93 -8.56 5.48
CA VAL A 334 -8.67 -8.74 4.74
C VAL A 334 -8.89 -9.41 3.38
N LEU A 335 -9.74 -10.44 3.32
CA LEU A 335 -10.10 -11.09 2.05
C LEU A 335 -10.81 -10.14 1.09
N LYS A 336 -11.77 -9.35 1.58
CA LYS A 336 -12.47 -8.35 0.77
C LYS A 336 -11.50 -7.29 0.24
N THR A 337 -10.61 -6.75 1.06
CA THR A 337 -9.64 -5.74 0.60
C THR A 337 -8.68 -6.32 -0.45
N ALA A 338 -8.29 -7.59 -0.33
CA ALA A 338 -7.48 -8.27 -1.34
C ALA A 338 -8.25 -8.44 -2.65
N MET A 339 -9.50 -8.93 -2.58
CA MET A 339 -10.37 -9.09 -3.75
C MET A 339 -10.59 -7.77 -4.48
N PHE A 340 -10.91 -6.68 -3.77
CA PHE A 340 -11.12 -5.36 -4.37
C PHE A 340 -9.87 -4.86 -5.10
N ALA A 341 -8.69 -5.01 -4.48
CA ALA A 341 -7.42 -4.64 -5.10
C ALA A 341 -7.17 -5.47 -6.36
N THR A 342 -7.33 -6.79 -6.29
CA THR A 342 -7.15 -7.70 -7.43
C THR A 342 -8.04 -7.31 -8.61
N VAL A 343 -9.34 -7.11 -8.39
CA VAL A 343 -10.28 -6.75 -9.46
C VAL A 343 -9.98 -5.37 -10.04
N LEU A 344 -9.59 -4.40 -9.22
CA LEU A 344 -9.24 -3.06 -9.71
C LEU A 344 -8.02 -3.11 -10.65
N ILE A 345 -7.04 -3.95 -10.31
CA ILE A 345 -5.85 -4.18 -11.13
C ILE A 345 -6.24 -4.91 -12.42
N LEU A 346 -7.05 -5.99 -12.33
CA LEU A 346 -7.57 -6.69 -13.51
C LEU A 346 -8.32 -5.73 -14.44
N ARG A 347 -9.14 -4.82 -13.91
CA ARG A 347 -9.85 -3.80 -14.70
C ARG A 347 -8.89 -2.97 -15.54
N SER A 348 -7.79 -2.51 -14.96
CA SER A 348 -6.79 -1.72 -15.70
C SER A 348 -5.98 -2.55 -16.70
N ILE A 349 -5.71 -3.84 -16.42
CA ILE A 349 -5.09 -4.76 -17.39
C ILE A 349 -6.03 -4.96 -18.61
N ILE A 350 -7.31 -5.23 -18.37
CA ILE A 350 -8.29 -5.43 -19.44
C ILE A 350 -8.49 -4.14 -20.24
N ALA A 351 -8.60 -2.98 -19.56
CA ALA A 351 -8.66 -1.69 -20.24
C ALA A 351 -7.42 -1.44 -21.13
N LYS A 352 -6.21 -1.72 -20.61
CA LYS A 352 -4.95 -1.62 -21.38
C LYS A 352 -4.93 -2.57 -22.57
N THR A 353 -5.50 -3.77 -22.41
CA THR A 353 -5.62 -4.79 -23.47
C THR A 353 -6.48 -4.29 -24.62
N LEU A 354 -7.62 -3.64 -24.33
CA LEU A 354 -8.52 -3.11 -25.36
C LEU A 354 -7.90 -1.99 -26.20
N ILE A 355 -7.03 -1.17 -25.61
CA ILE A 355 -6.46 0.02 -26.28
C ILE A 355 -5.09 -0.24 -26.91
N THR A 356 -4.43 -1.35 -26.60
CA THR A 356 -3.05 -1.64 -27.05
C THR A 356 -3.06 -2.71 -28.14
N PRO A 357 -2.73 -2.37 -29.41
CA PRO A 357 -2.81 -3.29 -30.55
C PRO A 357 -2.11 -4.64 -30.35
N TYR A 358 -0.95 -4.63 -29.69
CA TYR A 358 -0.20 -5.85 -29.37
C TYR A 358 -0.98 -6.79 -28.43
N LEU A 359 -1.58 -6.25 -27.37
CA LEU A 359 -2.35 -7.03 -26.40
C LEU A 359 -3.72 -7.44 -26.93
N SER A 360 -4.34 -6.61 -27.77
CA SER A 360 -5.61 -6.91 -28.44
C SER A 360 -5.46 -7.87 -29.63
N SER A 361 -4.25 -8.36 -29.91
CA SER A 361 -4.02 -9.32 -30.99
C SER A 361 -4.77 -10.64 -30.75
N ASN A 362 -5.15 -11.31 -31.83
CA ASN A 362 -5.85 -12.59 -31.78
C ASN A 362 -5.04 -13.70 -31.06
N GLU A 363 -3.72 -13.53 -30.96
CA GLU A 363 -2.82 -14.46 -30.28
C GLU A 363 -2.89 -14.29 -28.75
N LEU A 364 -2.93 -13.04 -28.26
CA LEU A 364 -2.80 -12.74 -26.83
C LEU A 364 -4.13 -12.47 -26.14
N ALA A 365 -5.05 -11.76 -26.78
CA ALA A 365 -6.33 -11.33 -26.20
C ALA A 365 -7.14 -12.48 -25.56
N PRO A 366 -7.35 -13.64 -26.20
CA PRO A 366 -8.09 -14.74 -25.57
C PRO A 366 -7.34 -15.34 -24.37
N GLY A 367 -6.01 -15.39 -24.41
CA GLY A 367 -5.19 -15.85 -23.29
C GLY A 367 -5.28 -14.91 -22.07
N ILE A 368 -5.23 -13.60 -22.31
CA ILE A 368 -5.41 -12.56 -21.28
C ILE A 368 -6.80 -12.70 -20.65
N ALA A 369 -7.85 -12.79 -21.46
CA ALA A 369 -9.23 -12.89 -21.00
C ALA A 369 -9.46 -14.16 -20.17
N SER A 370 -8.95 -15.31 -20.61
CA SER A 370 -9.04 -16.58 -19.87
C SER A 370 -8.35 -16.50 -18.51
N LYS A 371 -7.15 -15.90 -18.45
CA LYS A 371 -6.40 -15.73 -17.19
C LYS A 371 -7.09 -14.77 -16.24
N ALA A 372 -7.63 -13.66 -16.74
CA ALA A 372 -8.39 -12.72 -15.93
C ALA A 372 -9.68 -13.36 -15.35
N LEU A 373 -10.43 -14.12 -16.15
CA LEU A 373 -11.60 -14.87 -15.66
C LEU A 373 -11.20 -15.95 -14.66
N THR A 374 -10.07 -16.63 -14.87
CA THR A 374 -9.55 -17.60 -13.90
C THR A 374 -9.21 -16.92 -12.57
N ALA A 375 -8.61 -15.73 -12.60
CA ALA A 375 -8.34 -14.96 -11.39
C ALA A 375 -9.64 -14.51 -10.69
N LEU A 376 -10.68 -14.10 -11.45
CA LEU A 376 -12.01 -13.81 -10.89
C LEU A 376 -12.65 -15.05 -10.25
N ARG A 377 -12.57 -16.21 -10.91
CA ARG A 377 -13.05 -17.49 -10.39
C ARG A 377 -12.38 -17.83 -9.06
N ASN A 378 -11.06 -17.67 -8.99
CA ASN A 378 -10.27 -17.99 -7.80
C ASN A 378 -10.70 -17.17 -6.57
N ILE A 379 -11.17 -15.94 -6.76
CA ILE A 379 -11.66 -15.05 -5.68
C ILE A 379 -13.19 -15.03 -5.57
N HIS A 380 -13.89 -15.86 -6.36
CA HIS A 380 -15.34 -15.79 -6.47
C HIS A 380 -16.04 -16.10 -5.13
N PHE A 381 -15.46 -16.99 -4.32
CA PHE A 381 -15.95 -17.32 -2.98
C PHE A 381 -16.01 -16.11 -2.02
N ILE A 382 -15.26 -15.04 -2.32
CA ILE A 382 -15.31 -13.77 -1.60
C ILE A 382 -16.41 -12.89 -2.19
N SER A 383 -16.44 -12.78 -3.52
CA SER A 383 -17.39 -11.92 -4.24
C SER A 383 -18.84 -12.37 -4.11
N SER A 384 -19.10 -13.68 -4.05
CA SER A 384 -20.45 -14.26 -3.96
C SER A 384 -21.18 -13.84 -2.69
N ARG A 385 -20.45 -13.60 -1.59
CA ARG A 385 -20.97 -13.07 -0.33
C ARG A 385 -21.41 -11.60 -0.40
N MET A 386 -21.03 -10.89 -1.46
CA MET A 386 -21.34 -9.46 -1.65
C MET A 386 -22.53 -9.23 -2.59
N GLY A 387 -23.07 -10.29 -3.20
CA GLY A 387 -24.18 -10.23 -4.17
C GLY A 387 -23.74 -10.15 -5.64
N SER A 388 -24.71 -10.35 -6.55
CA SER A 388 -24.50 -10.57 -7.99
C SER A 388 -23.91 -9.37 -8.77
N ASN A 389 -23.93 -8.17 -8.17
CA ASN A 389 -23.31 -6.96 -8.72
C ASN A 389 -22.17 -6.49 -7.80
N ALA A 390 -21.22 -7.38 -7.49
CA ALA A 390 -20.16 -7.16 -6.51
C ALA A 390 -19.64 -5.71 -6.53
N PHE A 391 -19.29 -5.18 -7.70
CA PHE A 391 -19.07 -3.75 -8.00
C PHE A 391 -18.76 -3.57 -9.50
N SER A 392 -18.87 -2.33 -10.01
CA SER A 392 -18.76 -2.02 -11.46
C SER A 392 -17.47 -2.52 -12.12
N ALA A 393 -16.33 -2.47 -11.41
CA ALA A 393 -15.06 -2.97 -11.94
C ALA A 393 -15.06 -4.50 -12.11
N TYR A 394 -15.72 -5.24 -11.22
CA TYR A 394 -15.89 -6.70 -11.38
C TYR A 394 -16.72 -7.01 -12.62
N THR A 395 -17.87 -6.34 -12.76
CA THR A 395 -18.77 -6.52 -13.92
C THR A 395 -18.05 -6.18 -15.22
N PHE A 396 -17.27 -5.09 -15.25
CA PHE A 396 -16.45 -4.73 -16.41
C PHE A 396 -15.48 -5.85 -16.79
N VAL A 397 -14.65 -6.32 -15.85
CA VAL A 397 -13.66 -7.38 -16.14
C VAL A 397 -14.38 -8.64 -16.63
N ASN A 398 -15.43 -9.08 -15.93
CA ASN A 398 -16.15 -10.30 -16.28
C ASN A 398 -16.76 -10.24 -17.68
N LEU A 399 -17.58 -9.22 -17.96
CA LEU A 399 -18.29 -9.11 -19.23
C LEU A 399 -17.34 -8.83 -20.40
N THR A 400 -16.32 -8.00 -20.21
CA THR A 400 -15.35 -7.72 -21.27
C THR A 400 -14.51 -8.96 -21.61
N CYS A 401 -14.11 -9.77 -20.63
CA CYS A 401 -13.38 -11.00 -20.91
C CYS A 401 -14.26 -12.03 -21.64
N ILE A 402 -15.54 -12.14 -21.27
CA ILE A 402 -16.51 -12.98 -21.98
C ILE A 402 -16.70 -12.48 -23.42
N ASP A 403 -16.83 -11.17 -23.65
CA ASP A 403 -16.94 -10.61 -25.00
C ASP A 403 -15.71 -10.92 -25.85
N ILE A 404 -14.50 -10.77 -25.29
CA ILE A 404 -13.25 -11.16 -25.96
C ILE A 404 -13.30 -12.65 -26.33
N LEU A 405 -13.55 -13.54 -25.36
CA LEU A 405 -13.54 -15.00 -25.59
C LEU A 405 -14.64 -15.48 -26.53
N SER A 406 -15.81 -14.83 -26.57
CA SER A 406 -16.91 -15.23 -27.44
C SER A 406 -16.54 -15.18 -28.93
N ARG A 407 -15.53 -14.37 -29.29
CA ARG A 407 -14.98 -14.26 -30.66
C ARG A 407 -14.02 -15.39 -31.03
N PHE A 408 -13.63 -16.22 -30.05
CA PHE A 408 -12.62 -17.28 -30.19
C PHE A 408 -13.20 -18.62 -29.72
N PRO A 409 -13.98 -19.34 -30.55
CA PRO A 409 -14.71 -20.54 -30.14
C PRO A 409 -13.86 -21.66 -29.54
N ILE A 410 -12.64 -21.86 -30.06
CA ILE A 410 -11.71 -22.89 -29.57
C ILE A 410 -11.27 -22.55 -28.15
N GLN A 411 -10.75 -21.33 -27.95
CA GLN A 411 -10.26 -20.85 -26.67
C GLN A 411 -11.38 -20.72 -25.64
N SER A 412 -12.58 -20.31 -26.07
CA SER A 412 -13.78 -20.31 -25.23
C SER A 412 -14.13 -21.72 -24.76
N GLY A 413 -14.13 -22.71 -25.67
CA GLY A 413 -14.35 -24.11 -25.33
C GLY A 413 -13.29 -24.65 -24.36
N ASP A 414 -12.02 -24.32 -24.57
CA ASP A 414 -10.92 -24.75 -23.69
C ASP A 414 -11.02 -24.11 -22.31
N PHE A 415 -11.38 -22.82 -22.23
CA PHE A 415 -11.64 -22.16 -20.96
C PHE A 415 -12.82 -22.81 -20.23
N LEU A 416 -13.96 -23.02 -20.88
CA LEU A 416 -15.14 -23.66 -20.26
C LEU A 416 -14.83 -25.07 -19.78
N ARG A 417 -14.07 -25.86 -20.54
CA ARG A 417 -13.59 -27.19 -20.09
C ARG A 417 -12.70 -27.09 -18.86
N SER A 418 -11.85 -26.05 -18.78
CA SER A 418 -10.94 -25.86 -17.65
C SER A 418 -11.66 -25.51 -16.34
N ILE A 419 -12.87 -24.94 -16.42
CA ILE A 419 -13.67 -24.55 -15.26
C ILE A 419 -14.92 -25.42 -15.05
N LEU A 420 -15.05 -26.51 -15.81
CA LEU A 420 -16.20 -27.41 -15.77
C LEU A 420 -16.41 -28.00 -14.36
N PRO A 421 -17.66 -28.03 -13.84
CA PRO A 421 -17.99 -28.72 -12.61
C PRO A 421 -17.59 -30.21 -12.65
N SER A 422 -17.02 -30.72 -11.56
CA SER A 422 -16.57 -32.12 -11.48
C SER A 422 -17.74 -33.13 -11.58
N HIS A 423 -18.94 -32.73 -11.16
CA HIS A 423 -20.15 -33.56 -11.17
C HIS A 423 -21.33 -32.80 -11.78
N ALA A 424 -21.35 -32.70 -13.11
CA ALA A 424 -22.43 -32.06 -13.84
C ALA A 424 -23.81 -32.63 -13.46
N GLY A 425 -24.77 -31.75 -13.18
CA GLY A 425 -26.15 -32.12 -12.82
C GLY A 425 -26.38 -32.45 -11.34
N SER A 426 -25.36 -32.32 -10.47
CA SER A 426 -25.52 -32.44 -9.02
C SER A 426 -25.02 -31.19 -8.30
N ILE A 427 -25.68 -30.80 -7.20
CA ILE A 427 -25.22 -29.69 -6.37
C ILE A 427 -24.11 -30.21 -5.45
N PRO A 428 -22.88 -29.66 -5.49
CA PRO A 428 -21.82 -30.09 -4.60
C PRO A 428 -22.16 -29.90 -3.12
N ALA A 429 -21.73 -30.83 -2.26
CA ALA A 429 -21.90 -30.68 -0.83
C ALA A 429 -21.07 -29.50 -0.27
N HIS A 430 -19.83 -29.35 -0.73
CA HIS A 430 -18.91 -28.34 -0.23
C HIS A 430 -19.26 -26.93 -0.74
N PRO A 431 -19.43 -25.89 0.13
CA PRO A 431 -19.84 -24.55 -0.28
C PRO A 431 -18.91 -23.90 -1.32
N LEU A 432 -17.59 -24.07 -1.17
CA LEU A 432 -16.62 -23.58 -2.16
C LEU A 432 -16.87 -24.16 -3.58
N HIS A 433 -17.15 -25.45 -3.70
CA HIS A 433 -17.44 -26.06 -5.00
C HIS A 433 -18.75 -25.54 -5.57
N ARG A 434 -19.80 -25.37 -4.74
CA ARG A 434 -21.04 -24.70 -5.16
C ARG A 434 -20.77 -23.29 -5.69
N SER A 435 -19.89 -22.53 -5.02
CA SER A 435 -19.51 -21.19 -5.48
C SER A 435 -18.82 -21.26 -6.86
N HIS A 436 -17.94 -22.22 -7.10
CA HIS A 436 -17.31 -22.36 -8.43
C HIS A 436 -18.30 -22.80 -9.51
N ASP A 437 -19.25 -23.68 -9.19
CA ASP A 437 -20.31 -24.06 -10.12
C ASP A 437 -21.21 -22.86 -10.46
N LEU A 438 -21.48 -21.99 -9.48
CA LEU A 438 -22.20 -20.72 -9.69
C LEU A 438 -21.41 -19.71 -10.53
N PHE A 439 -20.08 -19.77 -10.54
CA PHE A 439 -19.27 -18.95 -11.44
C PHE A 439 -19.30 -19.48 -12.88
N TYR A 440 -19.43 -20.79 -13.04
CA TYR A 440 -19.52 -21.44 -14.35
C TYR A 440 -20.85 -21.14 -15.05
N LEU A 441 -21.94 -21.10 -14.29
CA LEU A 441 -23.28 -20.71 -14.74
C LEU A 441 -23.36 -19.21 -15.04
#